data_AF-A0A536BLE9-F1
#
_entry.id   AF-A0A536BLE9-F1
#
_cell.length_a   1.000
_cell.length_b   1.000
_cell.length_c   1.000
_cell.angle_alpha   90.00
_cell.angle_beta   90.00
_cell.angle_gamma   90.00
#
_symmetry.space_group_name_H-M   'P 1'
#
loop_
_entity.id
_entity.type
_entity.pdbx_description
1 polymer ?
#
loop_
_entity_poly.entity_id
_entity_poly.type
_entity_poly.pdbx_seq_one_letter_code
_entity_poly.pdbx_strand_id
1 'polypeptide(L)'
;MYKQLNATFGSFSVAVLKVSTRALASDSPGDATYATLENRIASWTLQRDALATGIKSALTNSAFHDIALNEQLAKSYIADANRLIALAESEAAGG
;
A
#
# COMPACT_ATOMS: atom_id res chain seq x y z
N MET A 1 6.65 9.63 3.06
CA MET A 1 5.63 8.56 3.14
C MET A 1 4.61 8.62 2.03
N TYR A 2 3.80 9.68 1.86
CA TYR A 2 2.89 9.78 0.69
C TYR A 2 3.59 9.51 -0.66
N LYS A 3 4.80 10.08 -0.87
CA LYS A 3 5.62 9.77 -2.05
C LYS A 3 6.11 8.32 -2.10
N GLN A 4 6.41 7.65 -0.99
CA GLN A 4 6.83 6.24 -1.00
C GLN A 4 5.67 5.26 -1.22
N LEU A 5 4.45 5.68 -0.90
CA LEU A 5 3.23 4.93 -1.14
C LEU A 5 2.71 5.09 -2.59
N ASN A 6 2.79 6.30 -3.14
CA ASN A 6 2.24 6.64 -4.46
C ASN A 6 3.28 6.85 -5.57
N ALA A 7 4.57 6.87 -5.26
CA ALA A 7 5.57 6.84 -6.33
C ALA A 7 5.50 5.49 -7.02
N THR A 8 5.56 5.54 -8.35
CA THR A 8 5.61 4.37 -9.23
C THR A 8 6.71 3.38 -8.83
N PHE A 9 7.79 3.87 -8.18
CA PHE A 9 8.93 3.09 -7.68
C PHE A 9 9.19 3.25 -6.17
N GLY A 10 8.17 3.55 -5.36
CA GLY A 10 8.30 3.59 -3.90
C GLY A 10 8.42 2.21 -3.26
N SER A 11 8.78 2.14 -1.97
CA SER A 11 8.95 0.89 -1.22
C SER A 11 7.78 -0.09 -1.36
N PHE A 12 6.54 0.43 -1.36
CA PHE A 12 5.34 -0.39 -1.54
C PHE A 12 5.33 -1.10 -2.89
N SER A 13 5.53 -0.36 -4.00
CA SER A 13 5.52 -0.92 -5.35
C SER A 13 6.63 -1.95 -5.56
N VAL A 14 7.82 -1.71 -5.00
CA VAL A 14 8.94 -2.67 -5.05
C VAL A 14 8.63 -3.94 -4.27
N ALA A 15 8.02 -3.83 -3.08
CA ALA A 15 7.63 -4.97 -2.28
C ALA A 15 6.54 -5.81 -2.99
N VAL A 16 5.49 -5.17 -3.51
CA VAL A 16 4.44 -5.85 -4.29
C VAL A 16 5.01 -6.58 -5.51
N LEU A 17 5.94 -5.96 -6.24
CA LEU A 17 6.60 -6.59 -7.39
C LEU A 17 7.35 -7.87 -6.99
N LYS A 18 8.07 -7.84 -5.86
CA LYS A 18 8.76 -9.04 -5.33
C LYS A 18 7.77 -10.14 -4.94
N VAL A 19 6.68 -9.79 -4.28
CA VAL A 19 5.63 -10.76 -3.90
C VAL A 19 4.99 -11.40 -5.14
N SER A 20 4.65 -10.61 -6.16
CA SER A 20 4.05 -11.13 -7.41
C SER A 20 5.05 -11.99 -8.19
N THR A 21 6.34 -11.62 -8.22
CA THR A 21 7.40 -12.46 -8.83
C THR A 21 7.50 -13.82 -8.13
N ARG A 22 7.41 -13.86 -6.79
CA ARG A 22 7.40 -15.11 -6.02
C ARG A 22 6.13 -15.91 -6.26
N ALA A 23 4.97 -15.25 -6.34
CA ALA A 23 3.71 -15.88 -6.67
C ALA A 23 3.79 -16.61 -8.03
N LEU A 24 4.31 -15.92 -9.06
CA LEU A 24 4.49 -16.46 -10.41
C LEU A 24 5.52 -17.60 -10.48
N ALA A 25 6.52 -17.60 -9.59
CA ALA A 25 7.53 -18.65 -9.53
C ALA A 25 7.09 -19.90 -8.73
N SER A 26 5.92 -19.87 -8.09
CA SER A 26 5.41 -20.98 -7.29
C SER A 26 5.02 -22.19 -8.15
N ASP A 27 5.25 -23.40 -7.63
CA ASP A 27 4.79 -24.66 -8.20
C ASP A 27 3.79 -25.40 -7.27
N SER A 28 3.26 -24.72 -6.25
CA SER A 28 2.37 -25.32 -5.25
C SER A 28 1.18 -26.04 -5.91
N PRO A 29 0.75 -27.21 -5.41
CA PRO A 29 -0.39 -27.93 -5.96
C PRO A 29 -1.63 -27.06 -6.09
N GLY A 30 -2.22 -27.03 -7.29
CA GLY A 30 -3.41 -26.22 -7.57
C GLY A 30 -3.18 -24.70 -7.50
N ASP A 31 -1.92 -24.26 -7.57
CA ASP A 31 -1.51 -22.85 -7.59
C ASP A 31 -1.97 -22.05 -6.34
N ALA A 32 -2.10 -22.75 -5.21
CA ALA A 32 -2.61 -22.19 -3.96
C ALA A 32 -1.78 -21.00 -3.43
N THR A 33 -0.45 -21.05 -3.59
CA THR A 33 0.44 -19.95 -3.20
C THR A 33 0.20 -18.72 -4.07
N TYR A 34 0.07 -18.88 -5.39
CA TYR A 34 -0.22 -17.78 -6.30
C TYR A 34 -1.53 -17.10 -5.92
N ALA A 35 -2.61 -17.88 -5.80
CA ALA A 35 -3.92 -17.37 -5.43
C ALA A 35 -3.89 -16.62 -4.09
N THR A 36 -3.17 -17.13 -3.10
CA THR A 36 -3.03 -16.47 -1.79
C THR A 36 -2.31 -15.14 -1.90
N LEU A 37 -1.18 -15.10 -2.59
CA LEU A 37 -0.34 -13.89 -2.69
C LEU A 37 -0.99 -12.82 -3.56
N GLU A 38 -1.63 -13.18 -4.67
CA GLU A 38 -2.36 -12.22 -5.51
C GLU A 38 -3.58 -11.64 -4.80
N ASN A 39 -4.29 -12.43 -3.98
CA ASN A 39 -5.36 -11.91 -3.12
C ASN A 39 -4.83 -10.89 -2.08
N ARG A 40 -3.64 -11.13 -1.51
CA ARG A 40 -2.99 -10.15 -0.60
C ARG A 40 -2.62 -8.88 -1.35
N ILE A 41 -2.02 -8.99 -2.53
CA ILE A 41 -1.66 -7.85 -3.39
C ILE A 41 -2.89 -7.02 -3.76
N ALA A 42 -3.99 -7.66 -4.15
CA ALA A 42 -5.25 -6.98 -4.45
C ALA A 42 -5.77 -6.21 -3.24
N SER A 43 -5.78 -6.83 -2.06
CA SER A 43 -6.20 -6.18 -0.81
C SER A 43 -5.32 -4.97 -0.46
N TRP A 44 -4.00 -5.10 -0.58
CA TRP A 44 -3.08 -4.00 -0.31
C TRP A 44 -3.22 -2.85 -1.31
N THR A 45 -3.48 -3.17 -2.57
CA THR A 45 -3.72 -2.18 -3.63
C THR A 45 -4.97 -1.36 -3.32
N LEU A 46 -6.06 -2.00 -2.91
CA LEU A 46 -7.28 -1.31 -2.47
C LEU A 46 -7.03 -0.40 -1.25
N GLN A 47 -6.27 -0.88 -0.26
CA GLN A 47 -5.91 -0.08 0.91
C GLN A 47 -5.06 1.13 0.54
N ARG A 48 -4.07 0.94 -0.35
CA ARG A 48 -3.25 2.03 -0.89
C ARG A 48 -4.12 3.09 -1.57
N ASP A 49 -5.04 2.67 -2.44
CA ASP A 49 -5.86 3.58 -3.24
C ASP A 49 -6.83 4.39 -2.37
N ALA A 50 -7.43 3.75 -1.36
CA ALA A 50 -8.25 4.42 -0.37
C ALA A 50 -7.44 5.47 0.43
N LEU A 51 -6.24 5.10 0.89
CA LEU A 51 -5.36 6.00 1.62
C LEU A 51 -4.88 7.17 0.77
N ALA A 52 -4.48 6.91 -0.48
CA ALA A 52 -4.08 7.94 -1.44
C ALA A 52 -5.21 8.94 -1.70
N THR A 53 -6.44 8.44 -1.85
CA THR A 53 -7.64 9.25 -2.03
C THR A 53 -7.93 10.11 -0.80
N GLY A 54 -7.85 9.54 0.40
CA GLY A 54 -8.05 10.27 1.66
C GLY A 54 -7.04 11.40 1.84
N ILE A 55 -5.75 11.11 1.64
CA ILE A 55 -4.69 12.12 1.73
C ILE A 55 -4.90 13.23 0.68
N LYS A 56 -5.22 12.86 -0.56
CA LYS A 56 -5.48 13.85 -1.63
C LYS A 56 -6.66 14.75 -1.29
N SER A 57 -7.74 14.18 -0.75
CA SER A 57 -8.93 14.94 -0.34
C SER A 57 -8.60 15.92 0.78
N ALA A 58 -7.91 15.46 1.83
CA ALA A 58 -7.51 16.30 2.95
C ALA A 58 -6.60 17.46 2.52
N LEU A 59 -5.63 17.21 1.63
CA LEU A 59 -4.74 18.24 1.09
C LEU A 59 -5.49 19.22 0.18
N THR A 60 -6.41 18.74 -0.67
CA THR A 60 -7.25 19.59 -1.53
C THR A 60 -8.11 20.54 -0.70
N ASN A 61 -8.78 20.01 0.33
CA ASN A 61 -9.64 20.80 1.21
C ASN A 61 -8.85 21.88 1.97
N SER A 62 -7.64 21.54 2.44
CA SER A 62 -6.76 22.50 3.12
C SER A 62 -6.15 23.55 2.20
N ALA A 63 -5.95 23.23 0.92
CA ALA A 63 -5.35 24.15 -0.03
C ALA A 63 -6.35 25.10 -0.69
N PHE A 64 -7.60 24.66 -0.89
CA PHE A 64 -8.56 25.36 -1.76
C PHE A 64 -9.92 25.65 -1.12
N HIS A 65 -10.22 25.08 0.05
CA HIS A 65 -11.54 25.20 0.69
C HIS A 65 -11.48 25.79 2.10
N ASP A 66 -10.34 26.35 2.52
CA ASP A 66 -10.10 26.91 3.87
C ASP A 66 -10.39 25.93 5.03
N ILE A 67 -10.37 24.62 4.76
CA ILE A 67 -10.56 23.58 5.78
C ILE A 67 -9.19 23.18 6.32
N ALA A 68 -8.85 23.64 7.52
CA ALA A 68 -7.58 23.29 8.15
C ALA A 68 -7.36 21.76 8.20
N LEU A 69 -6.15 21.33 7.83
CA LEU A 69 -5.76 19.93 7.92
C LEU A 69 -5.78 19.47 9.38
N ASN A 70 -6.57 18.45 9.67
CA ASN A 70 -6.58 17.83 11.00
C ASN A 70 -5.27 17.05 11.22
N GLU A 71 -4.47 17.47 12.19
CA GLU A 71 -3.18 16.84 12.50
C GLU A 71 -3.32 15.37 12.91
N GLN A 72 -4.36 15.02 13.67
CA GLN A 72 -4.59 13.64 14.10
C GLN A 72 -4.93 12.74 12.91
N LEU A 73 -5.71 13.24 11.96
CA LEU A 73 -6.02 12.55 10.71
C LEU A 73 -4.77 12.39 9.84
N ALA A 74 -3.92 13.42 9.75
CA ALA A 74 -2.66 13.32 9.03
C ALA A 74 -1.72 12.28 9.65
N LYS A 75 -1.67 12.20 10.99
CA LYS A 75 -0.92 11.17 11.72
C LYS A 75 -1.46 9.76 11.46
N SER A 76 -2.78 9.56 11.42
CA SER A 76 -3.35 8.25 11.12
C SER A 76 -2.99 7.82 9.69
N TYR A 77 -3.07 8.72 8.71
CA TYR A 77 -2.64 8.41 7.34
C TYR A 77 -1.16 8.00 7.23
N ILE A 78 -0.28 8.63 8.02
CA ILE A 78 1.13 8.24 8.06
C ILE A 78 1.29 6.85 8.69
N ALA A 79 0.58 6.57 9.78
CA ALA A 79 0.62 5.26 10.43
C ALA A 79 0.09 4.15 9.51
N ASP A 80 -1.02 4.38 8.81
CA ASP A 80 -1.61 3.44 7.86
C ASP A 80 -0.67 3.18 6.68
N ALA A 81 -0.04 4.23 6.14
CA ALA A 81 0.95 4.08 5.07
C ALA A 81 2.15 3.22 5.50
N ASN A 82 2.70 3.50 6.68
CA ASN A 82 3.84 2.76 7.22
C ASN A 82 3.49 1.30 7.48
N ARG A 83 2.30 1.04 8.05
CA ARG A 83 1.80 -0.32 8.28
C ARG A 83 1.66 -1.09 6.97
N LEU A 84 1.06 -0.48 5.95
CA LEU A 84 0.86 -1.12 4.65
C LEU A 84 2.18 -1.46 3.97
N ILE A 85 3.15 -0.53 4.01
CA ILE A 85 4.51 -0.78 3.50
C ILE A 85 5.17 -1.94 4.26
N ALA A 86 5.13 -1.93 5.59
CA ALA A 86 5.73 -2.98 6.41
C ALA A 86 5.12 -4.38 6.14
N LEU A 87 3.79 -4.46 5.94
CA LEU A 87 3.13 -5.71 5.58
C LEU A 87 3.63 -6.26 4.24
N ALA A 88 3.70 -5.39 3.22
CA ALA A 88 4.18 -5.79 1.90
C ALA A 88 5.68 -6.20 1.94
N GLU A 89 6.51 -5.47 2.68
CA GLU A 89 7.94 -5.77 2.84
C GLU A 89 8.18 -7.08 3.60
N SER A 90 7.45 -7.31 4.69
CA SER A 90 7.51 -8.57 5.45
C SER A 90 7.14 -9.76 4.57
N GLU A 91 6.09 -9.63 3.77
CA GLU A 91 5.71 -10.67 2.81
C GLU A 91 6.81 -10.89 1.77
N ALA A 92 7.34 -9.81 1.20
CA ALA A 92 8.41 -9.88 0.20
C ALA A 92 9.69 -10.53 0.74
N ALA A 93 9.92 -10.47 2.05
CA ALA A 93 11.06 -11.08 2.73
C ALA A 93 10.88 -12.58 3.03
N GLY A 94 9.68 -13.15 2.82
CA GLY A 94 9.43 -14.58 3.06
C GLY A 94 8.24 -14.90 3.95
N GLY A 95 7.72 -13.92 4.70
CA GLY A 95 6.67 -14.15 5.70
C GLY A 95 7.21 -14.72 7.01
#